data_AF-X1HP23-F1
#
_entry.id   AF-X1HP23-F1
#
_cell.length_a   1.000
_cell.length_b   1.000
_cell.length_c   1.000
_cell.angle_alpha   90.00
_cell.angle_beta   90.00
_cell.angle_gamma   90.00
#
_symmetry.space_group_name_H-M   'P 1'
#
loop_
_entity.id
_entity.type
_entity.pdbx_description
1 polymer ?
#
loop_
_entity_poly.entity_id
_entity_poly.type
_entity_poly.pdbx_seq_one_letter_code
_entity_poly.pdbx_strand_id
1 'polypeptide(L)'
;KKKKVNIVVEDRESAAIAIGSKGINIKLVSQITGLDIDILTVGQAEDLKKIEPAKSPEELLKQAVIQQIPEVANGTITIVDMVREPGIRSKVIVKQASGQETAAPTCNGKKKHHVKALIKELGESVWFIEFHEDSESSLVACLACNNCIKKVGKTPRFSLQI
;
A
#
# COMPACT_ATOMS: atom_id res chain seq x y z
N LYS A 1 16.07 -8.52 2.29
CA LYS A 1 16.08 -8.15 0.85
C LYS A 1 16.84 -6.83 0.72
N LYS A 2 17.85 -6.72 -0.16
CA LYS A 2 18.52 -5.44 -0.42
C LYS A 2 17.55 -4.49 -1.13
N LYS A 3 17.60 -3.19 -0.82
CA LYS A 3 16.79 -2.17 -1.48
C LYS A 3 17.38 -1.91 -2.87
N LYS A 4 16.55 -1.98 -3.91
CA LYS A 4 16.96 -1.81 -5.30
C LYS A 4 16.93 -0.34 -5.70
N VAL A 5 17.97 0.12 -6.42
CA VAL A 5 18.14 1.51 -6.86
C VAL A 5 18.61 1.54 -8.31
N ASN A 6 17.98 2.38 -9.12
CA ASN A 6 18.32 2.57 -10.53
C ASN A 6 19.01 3.94 -10.70
N ILE A 7 20.19 3.96 -11.31
CA ILE A 7 20.95 5.17 -11.65
C ILE A 7 20.81 5.40 -13.15
N VAL A 8 20.35 6.58 -13.56
CA VAL A 8 20.17 6.93 -14.96
C VAL A 8 21.35 7.78 -15.44
N VAL A 9 21.94 7.40 -16.57
CA VAL A 9 23.06 8.09 -17.24
C VAL A 9 22.69 8.47 -18.66
N GLU A 10 23.37 9.48 -19.22
CA GLU A 10 23.06 10.03 -20.55
C GLU A 10 23.26 9.00 -21.67
N ASP A 11 24.39 8.30 -21.65
CA ASP A 11 24.84 7.45 -22.73
C ASP A 11 25.47 6.13 -22.23
N ARG A 12 25.85 5.25 -23.18
CA ARG A 12 26.43 3.93 -22.88
C ARG A 12 27.88 3.98 -22.39
N GLU A 13 28.64 5.01 -22.74
CA GLU A 13 30.02 5.20 -22.28
C GLU A 13 30.03 5.58 -20.81
N SER A 14 29.20 6.55 -20.43
CA SER A 14 28.93 6.92 -19.04
C SER A 14 28.48 5.71 -18.21
N ALA A 15 27.62 4.85 -18.80
CA ALA A 15 27.21 3.60 -18.15
C ALA A 15 28.41 2.65 -17.93
N ALA A 16 29.25 2.45 -18.95
CA ALA A 16 30.40 1.55 -18.87
C ALA A 16 31.43 1.99 -17.81
N ILE A 17 31.70 3.30 -17.72
CA ILE A 17 32.59 3.88 -16.71
C ILE A 17 32.02 3.64 -15.29
N ALA A 18 30.74 3.90 -15.11
CA ALA A 18 30.06 3.75 -13.82
C ALA A 18 29.93 2.26 -13.40
N ILE A 19 29.68 1.34 -14.34
CA ILE A 19 29.69 -0.11 -14.10
C ILE A 19 31.11 -0.58 -13.70
N GLY A 20 32.12 -0.04 -14.38
CA GLY A 20 33.53 -0.42 -14.25
C GLY A 20 33.84 -1.77 -14.90
N SER A 21 35.13 -2.10 -15.00
CA SER A 21 35.57 -3.38 -15.57
C SER A 21 34.95 -4.56 -14.81
N LYS A 22 34.22 -5.43 -15.51
CA LYS A 22 33.52 -6.59 -14.93
C LYS A 22 32.51 -6.23 -13.81
N GLY A 23 31.99 -5.01 -13.78
CA GLY A 23 31.03 -4.60 -12.75
C GLY A 23 31.63 -4.39 -11.35
N ILE A 24 32.96 -4.25 -11.25
CA ILE A 24 33.65 -4.12 -9.96
C ILE A 24 33.17 -2.87 -9.20
N ASN A 25 32.96 -1.76 -9.90
CA ASN A 25 32.50 -0.52 -9.24
C ASN A 25 31.13 -0.73 -8.61
N ILE A 26 30.18 -1.34 -9.31
CA ILE A 26 28.85 -1.68 -8.76
C ILE A 26 28.99 -2.62 -7.56
N LYS A 27 29.84 -3.65 -7.66
CA LYS A 27 30.01 -4.64 -6.58
C LYS A 27 30.53 -4.00 -5.29
N LEU A 28 31.53 -3.12 -5.39
CA LEU A 28 32.08 -2.39 -4.26
C LEU A 28 31.05 -1.42 -3.66
N VAL A 29 30.36 -0.66 -4.49
CA VAL A 29 29.32 0.27 -4.02
C VAL A 29 28.15 -0.49 -3.37
N SER A 30 27.74 -1.64 -3.90
CA SER A 30 26.72 -2.51 -3.30
C SER A 30 27.14 -3.05 -1.92
N GLN A 31 28.43 -3.35 -1.72
CA GLN A 31 28.95 -3.78 -0.42
C GLN A 31 28.95 -2.65 0.60
N ILE A 32 29.34 -1.43 0.19
CA ILE A 32 29.39 -0.25 1.05
C ILE A 32 27.99 0.23 1.44
N THR A 33 27.08 0.29 0.46
CA THR A 33 25.74 0.87 0.65
C THR A 33 24.68 -0.14 1.08
N GLY A 34 24.95 -1.45 0.87
CA GLY A 34 23.96 -2.50 1.08
C GLY A 34 22.82 -2.50 0.04
N LEU A 35 22.93 -1.71 -1.02
CA LEU A 35 21.92 -1.56 -2.07
C LEU A 35 22.17 -2.52 -3.24
N ASP A 36 21.13 -2.81 -3.99
CA ASP A 36 21.21 -3.48 -5.29
C ASP A 36 21.10 -2.41 -6.38
N ILE A 37 22.16 -2.21 -7.17
CA ILE A 37 22.34 -1.01 -8.01
C ILE A 37 22.38 -1.41 -9.48
N ASP A 38 21.44 -0.87 -10.26
CA ASP A 38 21.41 -1.00 -11.73
C ASP A 38 21.69 0.36 -12.38
N ILE A 39 22.56 0.38 -13.40
CA ILE A 39 22.84 1.57 -14.21
C ILE A 39 22.12 1.44 -15.54
N LEU A 40 21.33 2.46 -15.89
CA LEU A 40 20.48 2.51 -17.07
C LEU A 40 20.80 3.76 -17.88
N THR A 41 20.75 3.68 -19.20
CA THR A 41 20.74 4.90 -20.02
C THR A 41 19.37 5.58 -19.98
N VAL A 42 19.29 6.86 -20.38
CA VAL A 42 18.01 7.59 -20.48
C VAL A 42 16.99 6.80 -21.31
N GLY A 43 17.40 6.28 -22.47
CA GLY A 43 16.52 5.46 -23.32
C GLY A 43 16.03 4.17 -22.65
N GLN A 44 16.93 3.46 -21.94
CA GLN A 44 16.54 2.26 -21.19
C GLN A 44 15.59 2.58 -20.02
N ALA A 45 15.80 3.72 -19.34
CA ALA A 45 14.93 4.18 -18.27
C ALA A 45 13.55 4.58 -18.79
N GLU A 46 13.47 5.21 -19.97
CA GLU A 46 12.21 5.53 -20.64
C GLU A 46 11.44 4.27 -21.08
N ASP A 47 12.13 3.28 -21.63
CA ASP A 47 11.50 2.02 -22.02
C ASP A 47 10.99 1.23 -20.82
N LEU A 48 11.74 1.22 -19.70
CA LEU A 48 11.27 0.67 -18.44
C LEU A 48 10.09 1.46 -17.85
N LYS A 49 9.98 2.76 -18.15
CA LYS A 49 8.85 3.59 -17.72
C LYS A 49 7.59 3.36 -18.56
N LYS A 50 7.73 2.95 -19.82
CA LYS A 50 6.60 2.55 -20.69
C LYS A 50 5.99 1.22 -20.28
N ILE A 51 6.79 0.33 -19.69
CA ILE A 51 6.29 -0.84 -18.98
C ILE A 51 5.72 -0.31 -17.67
N GLU A 52 4.46 0.12 -17.65
CA GLU A 52 3.79 0.41 -16.37
C GLU A 52 4.00 -0.82 -15.48
N PRO A 53 4.63 -0.66 -14.30
CA PRO A 53 4.83 -1.79 -13.41
C PRO A 53 3.46 -2.40 -13.15
N ALA A 54 3.38 -3.73 -13.21
CA ALA A 54 2.15 -4.43 -12.87
C ALA A 54 1.69 -3.91 -11.50
N LYS A 55 0.58 -3.17 -11.49
CA LYS A 55 0.05 -2.55 -10.28
C LYS A 55 -0.11 -3.64 -9.23
N SER A 56 0.37 -3.35 -8.02
CA SER A 56 0.15 -4.24 -6.89
C SER A 56 -1.36 -4.49 -6.71
N PRO A 57 -1.75 -5.64 -6.16
CA PRO A 57 -3.15 -5.91 -5.85
C PRO A 57 -3.83 -4.76 -5.07
N GLU A 58 -3.10 -4.15 -4.14
CA GLU A 58 -3.54 -3.00 -3.33
C GLU A 58 -3.72 -1.74 -4.17
N GLU A 59 -2.83 -1.45 -5.12
CA GLU A 59 -2.99 -0.30 -6.04
C GLU A 59 -4.22 -0.46 -6.93
N LEU A 60 -4.47 -1.67 -7.43
CA LEU A 60 -5.68 -1.97 -8.20
C LEU A 60 -6.94 -1.77 -7.36
N LEU A 61 -6.93 -2.21 -6.10
CA LEU A 61 -8.03 -1.97 -5.16
C LEU A 61 -8.22 -0.48 -4.91
N LYS A 62 -7.15 0.26 -4.64
CA LYS A 62 -7.19 1.69 -4.41
C LYS A 62 -7.80 2.44 -5.58
N GLN A 63 -7.42 2.08 -6.81
CA GLN A 63 -8.01 2.67 -8.02
C GLN A 63 -9.51 2.38 -8.14
N ALA A 64 -9.92 1.12 -7.94
CA ALA A 64 -11.34 0.76 -7.96
C ALA A 64 -12.13 1.53 -6.88
N VAL A 65 -11.60 1.66 -5.66
CA VAL A 65 -12.24 2.42 -4.58
C VAL A 65 -12.40 3.89 -4.94
N ILE A 66 -11.36 4.53 -5.50
CA ILE A 66 -11.43 5.94 -5.96
C ILE A 66 -12.47 6.11 -7.06
N GLN A 67 -12.52 5.19 -8.01
CA GLN A 67 -13.49 5.24 -9.11
C GLN A 67 -14.93 5.06 -8.63
N GLN A 68 -15.15 4.18 -7.65
CA GLN A 68 -16.50 3.88 -7.18
C GLN A 68 -16.99 4.79 -6.07
N ILE A 69 -16.12 5.45 -5.30
CA ILE A 69 -16.50 6.30 -4.16
C ILE A 69 -16.05 7.75 -4.40
N PRO A 70 -16.95 8.62 -4.88
CA PRO A 70 -16.64 10.02 -5.18
C PRO A 70 -16.03 10.79 -3.99
N GLU A 71 -16.42 10.45 -2.77
CA GLU A 71 -15.92 11.08 -1.54
C GLU A 71 -14.44 10.77 -1.28
N VAL A 72 -13.96 9.62 -1.75
CA VAL A 72 -12.54 9.26 -1.72
C VAL A 72 -11.80 10.00 -2.84
N ALA A 73 -12.40 10.08 -4.04
CA ALA A 73 -11.81 10.81 -5.17
C ALA A 73 -11.64 12.31 -4.90
N ASN A 74 -12.63 12.93 -4.24
CA ASN A 74 -12.62 14.35 -3.91
C ASN A 74 -11.85 14.67 -2.63
N GLY A 75 -11.31 13.65 -1.94
CA GLY A 75 -10.48 13.82 -0.74
C GLY A 75 -11.24 14.09 0.56
N THR A 76 -12.58 14.00 0.56
CA THR A 76 -13.39 14.09 1.80
C THR A 76 -13.11 12.90 2.73
N ILE A 77 -12.84 11.72 2.15
CA ILE A 77 -12.45 10.51 2.85
C ILE A 77 -11.05 10.12 2.41
N THR A 78 -10.17 9.85 3.38
CA THR A 78 -8.80 9.40 3.16
C THR A 78 -8.67 7.92 3.49
N ILE A 79 -8.01 7.15 2.62
CA ILE A 79 -7.62 5.77 2.89
C ILE A 79 -6.35 5.80 3.73
N VAL A 80 -6.43 5.26 4.95
CA VAL A 80 -5.29 5.19 5.88
C VAL A 80 -4.42 3.98 5.55
N ASP A 81 -5.05 2.82 5.36
CA ASP A 81 -4.36 1.57 5.09
C ASP A 81 -5.31 0.58 4.40
N MET A 82 -4.77 -0.42 3.73
CA MET A 82 -5.54 -1.47 3.07
C MET A 82 -4.76 -2.76 2.92
N VAL A 83 -5.50 -3.87 2.95
CA VAL A 83 -4.98 -5.20 2.70
C VAL A 83 -5.95 -5.95 1.80
N ARG A 84 -5.40 -6.71 0.85
CA ARG A 84 -6.18 -7.42 -0.17
C ARG A 84 -5.71 -8.86 -0.35
N GLU A 85 -6.67 -9.78 -0.34
CA GLU A 85 -6.55 -11.15 -0.82
C GLU A 85 -7.44 -11.28 -2.07
N PRO A 86 -6.87 -11.16 -3.29
CA PRO A 86 -7.64 -11.09 -4.53
C PRO A 86 -8.65 -12.23 -4.70
N GLY A 87 -9.89 -11.89 -5.04
CA GLY A 87 -10.98 -12.86 -5.24
C GLY A 87 -11.58 -13.44 -3.96
N ILE A 88 -11.03 -13.10 -2.79
CA ILE A 88 -11.52 -13.56 -1.49
C ILE A 88 -12.09 -12.37 -0.72
N ARG A 89 -11.21 -11.48 -0.26
CA ARG A 89 -11.58 -10.36 0.61
C ARG A 89 -10.56 -9.24 0.61
N SER A 90 -11.06 -8.04 0.87
CA SER A 90 -10.28 -6.84 1.09
C SER A 90 -10.78 -6.08 2.30
N LYS A 91 -9.85 -5.51 3.07
CA LYS A 91 -10.15 -4.59 4.19
C LYS A 91 -9.50 -3.25 3.89
N VAL A 92 -10.30 -2.20 3.98
CA VAL A 92 -9.89 -0.82 3.69
C VAL A 92 -10.20 0.01 4.92
N ILE A 93 -9.17 0.62 5.49
CA ILE A 93 -9.28 1.51 6.64
C ILE A 93 -9.39 2.93 6.12
N VAL A 94 -10.46 3.62 6.52
CA VAL A 94 -10.80 4.97 6.03
C VAL A 94 -10.99 5.92 7.20
N LYS A 95 -10.64 7.19 6.98
CA LYS A 95 -10.85 8.29 7.93
C LYS A 95 -11.43 9.48 7.18
N GLN A 96 -12.30 10.25 7.83
CA GLN A 96 -12.73 11.53 7.28
C GLN A 96 -11.65 12.59 7.39
N ALA A 97 -11.45 13.38 6.34
CA ALA A 97 -10.44 14.44 6.31
C ALA A 97 -10.76 15.60 7.28
N SER A 98 -12.05 15.96 7.41
CA SER A 98 -12.50 17.08 8.24
C SER A 98 -12.81 16.74 9.71
N GLY A 99 -12.80 15.45 10.08
CA GLY A 99 -13.05 14.99 11.45
C GLY A 99 -14.47 15.22 12.01
N GLN A 100 -15.41 15.75 11.22
CA GLN A 100 -16.75 16.10 11.69
C GLN A 100 -17.82 15.00 11.51
N GLU A 101 -17.58 14.02 10.64
CA GLU A 101 -18.43 12.83 10.49
C GLU A 101 -17.54 11.57 10.38
N THR A 102 -18.17 10.39 10.44
CA THR A 102 -17.45 9.11 10.26
C THR A 102 -17.46 8.72 8.78
N ALA A 103 -16.34 8.22 8.27
CA ALA A 103 -16.20 7.85 6.86
C ALA A 103 -16.91 6.52 6.51
N ALA A 104 -16.95 5.58 7.46
CA ALA A 104 -17.46 4.23 7.24
C ALA A 104 -18.94 4.18 6.82
N PRO A 105 -19.88 4.97 7.37
CA PRO A 105 -21.26 4.99 6.90
C PRO A 105 -21.42 5.44 5.45
N THR A 106 -20.56 6.33 4.96
CA THR A 106 -20.57 6.80 3.56
C THR A 106 -20.09 5.69 2.63
N CYS A 107 -18.95 5.07 2.94
CA CYS A 107 -18.43 3.96 2.15
C CYS A 107 -19.35 2.73 2.19
N ASN A 108 -19.93 2.42 3.36
CA ASN A 108 -20.81 1.27 3.52
C ASN A 108 -22.23 1.55 3.04
N GLY A 109 -22.73 2.79 3.08
CA GLY A 109 -24.00 3.28 2.53
C GLY A 109 -25.29 2.56 3.00
N LYS A 110 -26.43 3.27 3.03
CA LYS A 110 -27.74 2.67 3.39
C LYS A 110 -28.15 1.48 2.49
N LYS A 111 -27.76 1.50 1.22
CA LYS A 111 -28.02 0.43 0.23
C LYS A 111 -26.77 -0.35 -0.21
N LYS A 112 -25.61 -0.06 0.39
CA LYS A 112 -24.31 -0.64 0.02
C LYS A 112 -23.98 -0.54 -1.46
N HIS A 113 -24.35 0.55 -2.14
CA HIS A 113 -24.20 0.68 -3.58
C HIS A 113 -22.73 0.58 -4.02
N HIS A 114 -21.85 1.37 -3.39
CA HIS A 114 -20.42 1.35 -3.67
C HIS A 114 -19.79 -0.02 -3.41
N VAL A 115 -20.09 -0.62 -2.25
CA VAL A 115 -19.61 -1.96 -1.90
C VAL A 115 -20.07 -3.01 -2.90
N LYS A 116 -21.32 -2.98 -3.36
CA LYS A 116 -21.83 -3.91 -4.38
C LYS A 116 -21.15 -3.74 -5.74
N ALA A 117 -20.88 -2.49 -6.14
CA ALA A 117 -20.14 -2.21 -7.37
C ALA A 117 -18.73 -2.79 -7.31
N LEU A 118 -18.03 -2.57 -6.19
CA LEU A 118 -16.70 -3.12 -5.95
C LEU A 118 -16.70 -4.66 -5.90
N ILE A 119 -17.67 -5.29 -5.24
CA ILE A 119 -17.81 -6.75 -5.23
C ILE A 119 -18.01 -7.29 -6.65
N LYS A 120 -18.84 -6.61 -7.45
CA LYS A 120 -19.10 -7.01 -8.84
C LYS A 120 -17.86 -6.86 -9.73
N GLU A 121 -17.10 -5.79 -9.54
CA GLU A 121 -15.91 -5.47 -10.33
C GLU A 121 -14.71 -6.36 -9.95
N LEU A 122 -14.46 -6.53 -8.66
CA LEU A 122 -13.28 -7.23 -8.13
C LEU A 122 -13.53 -8.71 -7.87
N GLY A 123 -14.78 -9.15 -7.83
CA GLY A 123 -15.16 -10.53 -7.52
C GLY A 123 -14.87 -10.95 -6.07
N GLU A 124 -14.68 -10.00 -5.16
CA GLU A 124 -14.26 -10.25 -3.78
C GLU A 124 -15.06 -9.41 -2.78
N SER A 125 -15.08 -9.81 -1.51
CA SER A 125 -15.77 -9.04 -0.45
C SER A 125 -14.93 -7.86 0.03
N VAL A 126 -15.42 -6.64 -0.11
CA VAL A 126 -14.72 -5.43 0.36
C VAL A 126 -15.35 -4.90 1.64
N TRP A 127 -14.54 -4.66 2.66
CA TRP A 127 -14.95 -4.16 3.98
C TRP A 127 -14.30 -2.80 4.27
N PHE A 128 -15.12 -1.77 4.52
CA PHE A 128 -14.65 -0.46 4.95
C PHE A 128 -14.75 -0.33 6.46
N ILE A 129 -13.62 0.02 7.09
CA ILE A 129 -13.44 0.11 8.53
C ILE A 129 -13.08 1.55 8.89
N GLU A 130 -13.75 2.12 9.89
CA GLU A 130 -13.39 3.43 10.39
C GLU A 130 -12.05 3.36 11.11
N PHE A 131 -11.17 4.31 10.81
CA PHE A 131 -9.95 4.52 11.56
C PHE A 131 -10.26 5.13 12.94
N HIS A 132 -9.63 4.57 13.97
CA HIS A 132 -9.64 5.12 15.31
C HIS A 132 -8.20 5.39 15.74
N GLU A 133 -7.98 6.49 16.47
CA GLU A 133 -6.64 6.79 17.01
C GLU A 133 -6.24 5.79 18.10
N ASP A 134 -7.24 5.23 18.80
CA ASP A 134 -7.03 4.15 19.75
C ASP A 134 -6.81 2.81 19.04
N SER A 135 -5.65 2.19 19.33
CA SER A 135 -5.23 0.93 18.72
C SER A 135 -6.17 -0.24 19.03
N GLU A 136 -6.82 -0.26 20.20
CA GLU A 136 -7.74 -1.35 20.58
C GLU A 136 -9.04 -1.25 19.79
N SER A 137 -9.61 -0.05 19.69
CA SER A 137 -10.82 0.24 18.91
C SER A 137 -10.63 -0.09 17.44
N SER A 138 -9.50 0.30 16.85
CA SER A 138 -9.15 -0.08 15.47
C SER A 138 -8.98 -1.59 15.31
N LEU A 139 -8.34 -2.28 16.26
CA LEU A 139 -8.16 -3.72 16.21
C LEU A 139 -9.51 -4.47 16.27
N VAL A 140 -10.41 -4.07 17.17
CA VAL A 140 -11.76 -4.62 17.30
C VAL A 140 -12.56 -4.41 16.02
N ALA A 141 -12.54 -3.20 15.47
CA ALA A 141 -13.24 -2.87 14.23
C ALA A 141 -12.70 -3.69 13.04
N CYS A 142 -11.37 -3.87 12.96
CA CYS A 142 -10.72 -4.70 11.95
C CYS A 142 -11.12 -6.17 12.04
N LEU A 143 -11.36 -6.71 13.22
CA LEU A 143 -11.83 -8.09 13.40
C LEU A 143 -13.29 -8.29 12.98
N ALA A 144 -14.05 -7.19 12.74
CA ALA A 144 -15.46 -7.22 12.38
C ALA A 144 -16.34 -8.00 13.37
N CYS A 145 -15.89 -8.11 14.64
CA CYS A 145 -16.45 -9.01 15.64
C CYS A 145 -16.81 -8.28 16.93
N ASN A 146 -17.59 -7.21 16.81
CA ASN A 146 -17.88 -6.29 17.93
C ASN A 146 -18.60 -6.97 19.11
N ASN A 147 -19.36 -8.05 18.89
CA ASN A 147 -20.11 -8.73 19.95
C ASN A 147 -19.39 -9.94 20.58
N CYS A 148 -18.31 -10.45 19.99
CA CYS A 148 -17.63 -11.64 20.51
C CYS A 148 -16.35 -11.32 21.29
N ILE A 149 -15.90 -10.06 21.25
CA ILE A 149 -14.66 -9.62 21.89
C ILE A 149 -15.00 -9.07 23.28
N LYS A 150 -14.65 -9.83 24.32
CA LYS A 150 -14.91 -9.44 25.72
C LYS A 150 -13.84 -8.54 26.34
N LYS A 151 -12.59 -8.66 25.88
CA LYS A 151 -11.45 -7.88 26.37
C LYS A 151 -10.30 -7.92 25.35
N VAL A 152 -9.67 -6.77 25.09
CA VAL A 152 -8.37 -6.70 24.43
C VAL A 152 -7.31 -6.69 25.54
N GLY A 153 -6.48 -7.74 25.60
CA GLY A 153 -5.42 -7.84 26.59
C GLY A 153 -4.11 -7.28 26.04
N LYS A 154 -3.43 -6.42 26.81
CA LYS A 154 -2.02 -6.11 26.56
C LYS A 154 -1.18 -7.25 27.11
N THR A 155 -0.34 -7.88 26.30
CA THR A 155 0.66 -8.83 26.79
C THR A 155 1.53 -8.08 27.80
N PRO A 156 1.71 -8.57 29.04
CA PRO A 156 2.67 -7.94 29.94
C PRO A 156 4.03 -8.00 29.25
N ARG A 157 4.64 -6.84 29.01
CA ARG A 157 6.06 -6.78 28.66
C ARG A 157 6.79 -7.31 29.87
N PHE A 158 7.17 -8.58 29.85
CA PHE A 158 8.23 -9.07 30.69
C PHE A 158 9.48 -8.31 30.25
N SER A 159 9.83 -7.25 30.98
CA SER A 159 11.16 -6.69 30.92
C SER A 159 12.09 -7.82 31.35
N LEU A 160 12.79 -8.42 30.39
CA LEU A 160 14.02 -9.13 30.69
C LEU A 160 14.95 -8.07 31.30
N GLN A 161 14.96 -7.98 32.63
CA GLN A 161 16.11 -7.44 33.34
C GLN A 161 17.20 -8.51 33.20
N ILE A 162 18.11 -8.28 32.27
CA ILE A 162 19.42 -8.95 32.19
C ILE A 162 20.39 -8.05 32.91
#